data_AF-A0A7V4CPN9-F1
#
_entry.id   AF-A0A7V4CPN9-F1
#
_cell.length_a   1.000
_cell.length_b   1.000
_cell.length_c   1.000
_cell.angle_alpha   90.00
_cell.angle_beta   90.00
_cell.angle_gamma   90.00
#
_symmetry.space_group_name_H-M   'P 1'
#
loop_
_entity.id
_entity.type
_entity.pdbx_description
1 polymer ?
#
loop_
_entity_poly.entity_id
_entity_poly.type
_entity_poly.pdbx_seq_one_letter_code
_entity_poly.pdbx_strand_id
1 'polypeptide(L)'
;MPIILRISRLIPSKEPDVLLDALKILNNKYKLKFKAITRGEGPLRGLIQRKINRYNLADKVSFVGKIPFWHYLNYMSHHQF
;
A
#
# COMPACT_ATOMS: atom_id res chain seq x y z
N MET A 1 -9.71 12.11 4.17
CA MET A 1 -9.29 11.23 3.06
C MET A 1 -8.98 9.86 3.65
N PRO A 2 -9.54 8.75 3.13
CA PRO A 2 -9.35 7.43 3.70
C PRO A 2 -7.92 6.90 3.53
N ILE A 3 -7.45 6.15 4.53
CA ILE A 3 -6.17 5.44 4.52
C ILE A 3 -6.44 3.94 4.47
N ILE A 4 -5.87 3.27 3.47
CA ILE A 4 -5.95 1.81 3.30
C ILE A 4 -4.63 1.21 3.78
N LEU A 5 -4.68 0.26 4.69
CA LEU A 5 -3.48 -0.37 5.26
C LEU A 5 -3.39 -1.84 4.86
N ARG A 6 -2.22 -2.25 4.40
CA ARG A 6 -1.84 -3.67 4.30
C ARG A 6 -0.66 -3.97 5.21
N ILE A 7 -0.83 -4.97 6.06
CA ILE A 7 0.23 -5.54 6.89
C ILE A 7 0.37 -7.02 6.57
N SER A 8 1.34 -7.40 5.73
CA SER A 8 1.62 -8.79 5.40
C SER A 8 2.99 -8.95 4.74
N ARG A 9 3.57 -10.17 4.74
CA ARG A 9 4.79 -10.45 3.96
C ARG A 9 4.52 -10.27 2.45
N LEU A 10 5.53 -9.83 1.72
CA LEU A 10 5.50 -9.70 0.26
C LEU A 10 5.91 -11.01 -0.41
N ILE A 11 5.07 -12.03 -0.24
CA ILE A 11 5.25 -13.39 -0.77
C ILE A 11 4.03 -13.81 -1.59
N PRO A 12 4.15 -14.80 -2.51
CA PRO A 12 3.06 -15.20 -3.39
C PRO A 12 1.76 -15.56 -2.67
N SER A 13 1.82 -16.34 -1.59
CA SER A 13 0.62 -16.78 -0.84
C SER A 13 -0.12 -15.68 -0.07
N LYS A 14 0.36 -14.44 -0.12
CA LYS A 14 -0.33 -13.26 0.44
C LYS A 14 -0.88 -12.32 -0.63
N GLU A 15 -0.68 -12.66 -1.90
CA GLU A 15 -1.27 -11.99 -3.08
C GLU A 15 -1.22 -10.45 -2.99
N PRO A 16 -0.04 -9.86 -2.71
CA PRO A 16 0.08 -8.42 -2.50
C PRO A 16 -0.28 -7.57 -3.73
N ASP A 17 -0.31 -8.19 -4.90
CA ASP A 17 -0.60 -7.58 -6.18
C ASP A 17 -2.11 -7.39 -6.44
N VAL A 18 -2.97 -8.21 -5.82
CA VAL A 18 -4.44 -8.09 -5.89
C VAL A 18 -4.92 -6.76 -5.31
N LEU A 19 -4.34 -6.35 -4.17
CA LEU A 19 -4.64 -5.03 -3.59
C LEU A 19 -4.29 -3.91 -4.57
N LEU A 20 -3.16 -4.00 -5.28
CA LEU A 20 -2.77 -2.96 -6.25
C LEU A 20 -3.75 -2.89 -7.43
N ASP A 21 -4.29 -4.02 -7.87
CA ASP A 21 -5.31 -4.06 -8.92
C ASP A 21 -6.59 -3.37 -8.46
N ALA A 22 -7.03 -3.62 -7.22
CA ALA A 22 -8.16 -2.91 -6.63
C ALA A 22 -7.90 -1.39 -6.55
N LEU A 23 -6.72 -0.97 -6.06
CA LEU A 23 -6.36 0.45 -5.97
C LEU A 23 -6.34 1.14 -7.35
N LYS A 24 -5.87 0.43 -8.40
CA LYS A 24 -5.93 0.93 -9.78
C LYS A 24 -7.37 1.18 -10.22
N ILE A 25 -8.29 0.26 -9.90
CA ILE A 25 -9.71 0.43 -10.22
C ILE A 25 -10.28 1.65 -9.48
N LEU A 26 -10.04 1.78 -8.18
CA LEU A 26 -10.50 2.93 -7.38
C LEU A 26 -9.95 4.26 -7.93
N ASN A 27 -8.68 4.29 -8.34
CA ASN A 27 -8.05 5.48 -8.90
C ASN A 27 -8.56 5.81 -10.30
N ASN A 28 -8.63 4.83 -11.20
CA ASN A 28 -8.83 5.10 -12.62
C ASN A 28 -10.31 5.15 -12.99
N LYS A 29 -11.12 4.21 -12.49
CA LYS A 29 -12.55 4.11 -12.80
C LYS A 29 -13.37 5.04 -11.93
N TYR A 30 -13.12 5.04 -10.63
CA TYR A 30 -13.93 5.78 -9.66
C TYR A 30 -13.34 7.13 -9.25
N LYS A 31 -12.12 7.46 -9.68
CA LYS A 31 -11.42 8.72 -9.38
C LYS A 31 -11.38 9.05 -7.87
N LEU A 32 -11.34 8.03 -7.02
CA LEU A 32 -11.39 8.23 -5.57
C LEU A 32 -10.06 8.80 -5.03
N LYS A 33 -10.18 9.69 -4.05
CA LYS A 33 -9.04 10.16 -3.26
C LYS A 33 -8.79 9.18 -2.11
N PHE A 34 -7.58 8.62 -2.06
CA PHE A 34 -7.16 7.72 -1.01
C PHE A 34 -5.64 7.76 -0.86
N LYS A 35 -5.15 7.26 0.27
CA LYS A 35 -3.76 6.85 0.44
C LYS A 35 -3.70 5.40 0.86
N ALA A 36 -2.69 4.69 0.40
CA ALA A 36 -2.45 3.31 0.76
C ALA A 36 -1.06 3.13 1.35
N ILE A 37 -0.99 2.39 2.44
CA ILE A 37 0.24 2.07 3.15
C ILE A 37 0.45 0.56 3.07
N THR A 38 1.59 0.17 2.53
CA THR A 38 2.01 -1.23 2.47
C THR A 38 3.17 -1.43 3.44
N ARG A 39 2.98 -2.31 4.42
CA ARG A 39 4.05 -2.77 5.30
C ARG A 39 4.27 -4.27 5.14
N GLY A 40 5.51 -4.61 4.85
CA GLY A 40 5.89 -5.98 4.55
C GLY A 40 7.21 -6.04 3.79
N GLU A 41 7.97 -7.10 4.02
CA GLU A 41 9.14 -7.43 3.22
C GLU A 41 8.94 -8.78 2.53
N GLY A 42 9.73 -9.01 1.49
CA GLY A 42 9.75 -10.28 0.78
C GLY A 42 10.17 -10.16 -0.68
N PRO A 43 10.34 -11.29 -1.37
CA PRO A 43 10.85 -11.35 -2.74
C PRO A 43 9.98 -10.56 -3.74
N LEU A 44 8.69 -10.35 -3.46
CA LEU A 44 7.81 -9.61 -4.35
C LEU A 44 7.94 -8.08 -4.24
N ARG A 45 8.79 -7.53 -3.35
CA ARG A 45 8.91 -6.07 -3.18
C ARG A 45 9.16 -5.33 -4.50
N GLY A 46 10.14 -5.80 -5.29
CA GLY A 46 10.45 -5.20 -6.58
C GLY A 46 9.30 -5.30 -7.58
N LEU A 47 8.57 -6.42 -7.60
CA LEU A 47 7.40 -6.60 -8.45
C LEU A 47 6.29 -5.59 -8.09
N ILE A 48 5.99 -5.45 -6.80
CA ILE A 48 4.96 -4.53 -6.29
C ILE A 48 5.36 -3.07 -6.59
N GLN A 49 6.61 -2.69 -6.38
CA GLN A 49 7.08 -1.33 -6.72
C GLN A 49 6.92 -1.03 -8.22
N ARG A 50 7.30 -1.96 -9.11
CA ARG A 50 7.10 -1.79 -10.55
C ARG A 50 5.62 -1.67 -10.91
N LYS A 51 4.74 -2.43 -10.26
CA LYS A 51 3.29 -2.39 -10.48
C LYS A 51 2.70 -1.05 -10.02
N ILE A 52 3.12 -0.52 -8.88
CA ILE A 52 2.75 0.84 -8.39
C ILE A 52 3.11 1.91 -9.44
N ASN A 53 4.34 1.88 -9.94
CA ASN A 53 4.80 2.86 -10.94
C ASN A 53 4.01 2.72 -12.25
N ARG A 54 3.84 1.49 -12.75
CA ARG A 54 3.05 1.21 -13.97
C ARG A 54 1.60 1.69 -13.85
N TYR A 55 1.03 1.67 -12.65
CA TYR A 55 -0.35 2.08 -12.41
C TYR A 55 -0.50 3.56 -12.09
N ASN A 56 0.60 4.34 -12.11
CA ASN A 56 0.61 5.75 -11.71
C ASN A 56 0.03 5.95 -10.30
N LEU A 57 0.43 5.09 -9.37
CA LEU A 57 0.00 5.11 -7.97
C LEU A 57 1.11 5.54 -7.00
N ALA A 58 2.25 6.01 -7.51
CA ALA A 58 3.43 6.30 -6.69
C ALA A 58 3.23 7.45 -5.69
N ASP A 59 2.33 8.38 -5.99
CA ASP A 59 1.89 9.48 -5.12
C ASP A 59 0.88 9.04 -4.04
N LYS A 60 0.30 7.84 -4.20
CA LYS A 60 -0.79 7.32 -3.36
C LYS A 60 -0.39 6.13 -2.51
N VAL A 61 0.59 5.34 -2.95
CA VAL A 61 0.98 4.09 -2.31
C VAL A 61 2.41 4.21 -1.79
N SER A 62 2.57 4.06 -0.49
CA SER A 62 3.89 4.10 0.16
C SER A 62 4.24 2.77 0.82
N PHE A 63 5.52 2.43 0.81
CA PHE A 63 6.06 1.39 1.65
C PHE A 63 6.49 1.98 2.99
N VAL A 64 6.09 1.35 4.08
CA VAL A 64 6.54 1.74 5.42
C VAL A 64 7.49 0.66 5.95
N GLY A 65 8.62 1.11 6.50
CA GLY A 65 9.61 0.25 7.13
C GLY A 65 9.10 -0.45 8.38
N LYS A 66 10.01 -1.06 9.14
CA LYS A 66 9.64 -1.73 10.40
C LYS A 66 9.16 -0.68 11.43
N ILE A 67 7.85 -0.62 11.65
CA ILE A 67 7.25 0.02 12.82
C ILE A 67 6.79 -1.08 13.79
N PRO A 68 6.99 -0.94 15.12
CA PRO A 68 6.42 -1.85 16.10
C PRO A 68 4.89 -1.94 15.96
N PHE A 69 4.32 -3.12 16.21
CA PHE A 69 2.89 -3.34 15.97
C PHE A 69 1.99 -2.31 16.67
N TRP A 70 2.28 -2.03 17.95
CA TRP A 70 1.52 -1.07 18.76
C TRP A 70 1.62 0.38 18.25
N HIS A 71 2.63 0.70 17.45
CA HIS A 71 2.82 2.04 16.91
C HIS A 71 2.08 2.27 15.60
N TYR A 72 1.49 1.24 14.94
CA TYR A 72 0.75 1.47 13.68
C TYR A 72 -0.47 2.36 13.88
N LEU A 73 -1.24 2.14 14.95
CA LEU A 73 -2.43 2.95 15.24
C LEU A 73 -2.04 4.42 15.45
N ASN A 74 -0.97 4.66 16.20
CA ASN A 74 -0.44 6.00 16.43
C ASN A 74 0.13 6.62 15.15
N TYR A 75 0.82 5.84 14.32
CA TYR A 75 1.33 6.30 13.03
C TYR A 75 0.20 6.77 12.12
N MET A 76 -0.89 6.00 12.05
CA MET A 76 -2.06 6.34 11.23
C MET A 76 -2.85 7.54 11.76
N SER A 77 -2.90 7.75 13.08
CA SER A 77 -3.61 8.89 13.68
C SER A 77 -2.83 10.20 13.62
N HIS A 78 -1.49 10.17 13.60
CA HIS A 78 -0.65 11.37 13.68
C HIS A 78 0.02 11.76 12.36
N HIS A 79 0.20 10.83 11.42
CA HIS A 79 0.77 11.13 10.11
C HIS A 79 -0.36 11.30 9.10
N GLN A 80 -0.99 12.48 9.15
CA GLN A 80 -1.83 12.94 8.04
C GLN A 80 -0.91 13.28 6.87
N PHE A 81 -0.90 12.39 5.88
CA PHE A 81 -0.26 12.64 4.61
C PHE A 81 -1.15 13.52 3.75
#